data_AF-A0A7S3V3L7-F1
#
_entry.id   AF-A0A7S3V3L7-F1
#
_cell.length_a   1.000
_cell.length_b   1.000
_cell.length_c   1.000
_cell.angle_alpha   90.00
_cell.angle_beta   90.00
_cell.angle_gamma   90.00
#
_symmetry.space_group_name_H-M   'P 1'
#
loop_
_entity.id
_entity.type
_entity.pdbx_description
1 polymer ?
#
loop_
_entity_poly.entity_id
_entity_poly.type
_entity_poly.pdbx_seq_one_letter_code
_entity_poly.pdbx_strand_id
1 'polypeptide(L)'
;IKAPSTAIFDMYWDLDKRSCADPLFYHGRIIENSGPQTRVEHLSFKPVWPAGPRDFCNLLHWRILEDGKTIVVASSGIEHPECPKIKGVTRAKLVVSGFVIEPLADNT
;
A
#
# COMPACT_ATOMS: atom_id res chain seq x y z
N ILE A 1 -8.66 13.74 -7.34
CA ILE A 1 -8.63 12.86 -8.54
C ILE A 1 -10.08 12.71 -9.01
N LYS A 2 -10.39 12.83 -10.30
CA LYS A 2 -11.77 12.67 -10.81
C LYS A 2 -12.14 11.18 -10.93
N ALA A 3 -12.35 10.52 -9.80
CA ALA A 3 -12.78 9.12 -9.71
C ALA A 3 -13.46 8.84 -8.36
N PRO A 4 -14.31 7.81 -8.24
CA PRO A 4 -14.87 7.38 -6.96
C PRO A 4 -13.79 6.98 -5.95
N SER A 5 -14.02 7.24 -4.65
CA SER A 5 -13.08 6.86 -3.57
C SER A 5 -12.72 5.38 -3.60
N THR A 6 -13.67 4.51 -3.95
CA THR A 6 -13.44 3.05 -4.09
C THR A 6 -12.47 2.72 -5.20
N ALA A 7 -12.51 3.42 -6.34
CA ALA A 7 -11.56 3.22 -7.42
C ALA A 7 -10.14 3.67 -7.03
N ILE A 8 -10.02 4.75 -6.24
CA ILE A 8 -8.74 5.19 -5.68
C ILE A 8 -8.20 4.16 -4.68
N PHE A 9 -9.06 3.67 -3.79
CA PHE A 9 -8.70 2.65 -2.82
C PHE A 9 -8.24 1.36 -3.50
N ASP A 10 -8.95 0.92 -4.55
CA ASP A 10 -8.62 -0.27 -5.33
C ASP A 10 -7.21 -0.22 -5.93
N MET A 11 -6.75 0.95 -6.40
CA MET A 11 -5.39 1.11 -6.91
C MET A 11 -4.31 0.86 -5.84
N TYR A 12 -4.66 0.98 -4.57
CA TYR A 12 -3.74 0.70 -3.45
C TYR A 12 -3.92 -0.72 -2.92
N TRP A 13 -5.17 -1.18 -2.79
CA TRP A 13 -5.52 -2.46 -2.19
C TRP A 13 -5.29 -3.65 -3.13
N ASP A 14 -5.56 -3.50 -4.42
CA ASP A 14 -5.32 -4.53 -5.43
C ASP A 14 -3.91 -4.35 -6.01
N LEU A 15 -3.03 -5.33 -5.77
CA LEU A 15 -1.62 -5.25 -6.17
C LEU A 15 -1.44 -5.28 -7.69
N ASP A 16 -2.36 -5.88 -8.43
CA ASP A 16 -2.31 -5.89 -9.89
C ASP A 16 -2.70 -4.52 -10.44
N LYS A 17 -3.74 -3.90 -9.87
CA LYS A 17 -4.12 -2.51 -10.21
C LYS A 17 -3.02 -1.53 -9.83
N ARG A 18 -2.35 -1.75 -8.70
CA ARG A 18 -1.19 -0.94 -8.30
C ARG A 18 -0.07 -0.99 -9.32
N SER A 19 0.21 -2.15 -9.89
CA SER A 19 1.24 -2.30 -10.94
C SER A 19 0.92 -1.51 -12.20
N CYS A 20 -0.36 -1.29 -12.50
CA CYS A 20 -0.78 -0.43 -13.60
C CYS A 20 -0.67 1.06 -13.26
N ALA A 21 -0.82 1.43 -11.98
CA ALA A 21 -0.90 2.82 -11.53
C ALA A 21 0.46 3.42 -11.09
N ASP A 22 1.37 2.61 -10.54
CA ASP A 22 2.65 3.05 -10.00
C ASP A 22 3.82 2.52 -10.86
N PRO A 23 4.48 3.37 -11.66
CA PRO A 23 5.55 2.93 -12.55
C PRO A 23 6.80 2.44 -11.79
N LEU A 24 6.97 2.82 -10.52
CA LEU A 24 8.07 2.38 -9.67
C LEU A 24 7.76 1.07 -8.95
N PHE A 25 6.48 0.73 -8.78
CA PHE A 25 6.11 -0.57 -8.26
C PHE A 25 6.60 -1.66 -9.22
N TYR A 26 7.27 -2.67 -8.65
CA TYR A 26 7.78 -3.80 -9.41
C TYR A 26 6.86 -5.01 -9.25
N HIS A 27 6.61 -5.42 -8.02
CA HIS A 27 5.74 -6.54 -7.68
C HIS A 27 5.36 -6.46 -6.20
N GLY A 28 4.28 -7.13 -5.82
CA GLY A 28 3.89 -7.30 -4.43
C GLY A 28 3.23 -8.64 -4.20
N ARG A 29 3.29 -9.10 -2.96
CA ARG A 29 2.72 -10.37 -2.51
C ARG A 29 2.03 -10.18 -1.17
N ILE A 30 0.80 -10.67 -1.04
CA ILE A 30 0.15 -10.79 0.26
C ILE A 30 0.81 -11.94 1.02
N ILE A 31 1.33 -11.64 2.20
CA ILE A 31 2.01 -12.61 3.07
C ILE A 31 0.98 -13.26 3.98
N GLU A 32 0.15 -12.46 4.63
CA GLU A 32 -0.87 -12.92 5.59
C GLU A 32 -2.11 -12.03 5.45
N ASN A 33 -3.30 -12.62 5.55
CA ASN A 33 -4.55 -11.86 5.75
C ASN A 33 -5.05 -12.05 7.18
N SER A 34 -5.14 -10.97 7.94
CA SER A 34 -5.67 -10.96 9.30
C SER A 34 -7.11 -10.39 9.30
N GLY A 35 -7.93 -10.93 8.39
CA GLY A 35 -9.31 -10.50 8.13
C GLY A 35 -9.49 -9.66 6.86
N PRO A 36 -10.70 -9.14 6.61
CA PRO A 36 -11.02 -8.44 5.35
C PRO A 36 -10.31 -7.08 5.18
N GLN A 37 -9.84 -6.51 6.29
CA GLN A 37 -9.36 -5.13 6.35
C GLN A 37 -7.90 -4.99 6.77
N THR A 38 -7.26 -6.11 7.12
CA THR A 38 -5.90 -6.11 7.65
C THR A 38 -5.11 -7.19 6.94
N ARG A 39 -3.93 -6.84 6.44
CA ARG A 39 -3.01 -7.81 5.85
C ARG A 39 -1.56 -7.44 6.08
N VAL A 40 -0.69 -8.44 6.03
CA VAL A 40 0.74 -8.26 5.86
C VAL A 40 1.06 -8.40 4.38
N GLU A 41 1.78 -7.45 3.81
CA GLU A 41 2.19 -7.47 2.42
C GLU A 41 3.68 -7.19 2.25
N HIS A 42 4.26 -7.84 1.25
CA HIS A 42 5.57 -7.51 0.71
C HIS A 42 5.40 -6.67 -0.54
N LEU A 43 6.11 -5.55 -0.63
CA LEU A 43 6.13 -4.70 -1.82
C LEU A 43 7.57 -4.48 -2.27
N SER A 44 7.82 -4.61 -3.56
CA SER A 44 9.12 -4.35 -4.18
C SER A 44 9.02 -3.21 -5.18
N PHE A 45 10.04 -2.35 -5.20
CA PHE A 45 10.10 -1.18 -6.07
C PHE A 45 11.38 -1.19 -6.91
N LYS A 46 11.23 -0.72 -8.15
CA LYS A 46 12.32 -0.56 -9.11
C LYS A 46 13.38 0.42 -8.56
N PRO A 47 14.66 0.20 -8.87
CA PRO A 47 15.71 1.14 -8.49
C PRO A 47 15.50 2.50 -9.17
N VAL A 48 15.81 3.57 -8.45
CA VAL A 48 15.83 4.94 -9.00
C VAL A 48 17.23 5.47 -8.76
N TRP A 49 18.03 5.58 -9.82
CA TRP A 49 19.42 6.00 -9.73
C TRP A 49 19.55 7.33 -8.98
N PRO A 50 20.48 7.46 -8.00
CA PRO A 50 21.57 6.53 -7.66
C PRO A 50 21.21 5.43 -6.64
N ALA A 51 19.95 5.35 -6.20
CA ALA A 51 19.52 4.35 -5.23
C ALA A 51 19.23 2.99 -5.88
N GLY A 52 19.68 1.92 -5.22
CA GLY A 52 19.35 0.54 -5.56
C GLY A 52 17.88 0.18 -5.27
N PRO A 53 17.47 -1.07 -5.55
CA PRO A 53 16.12 -1.53 -5.32
C PRO A 53 15.77 -1.55 -3.83
N ARG A 54 14.49 -1.32 -3.55
CA ARG A 54 13.93 -1.34 -2.19
C ARG A 54 12.75 -2.29 -2.08
N ASP A 55 12.61 -2.88 -0.91
CA ASP A 55 11.41 -3.61 -0.54
C ASP A 55 10.84 -3.15 0.80
N PHE A 56 9.58 -3.49 1.03
CA PHE A 56 8.83 -3.20 2.24
C PHE A 56 8.15 -4.49 2.71
N CYS A 57 8.03 -4.64 4.03
CA CYS A 57 7.17 -5.62 4.69
C CYS A 57 6.22 -4.82 5.58
N ASN A 58 4.97 -4.67 5.15
CA ASN A 58 4.03 -3.75 5.78
C ASN A 58 2.88 -4.51 6.42
N LEU A 59 2.53 -4.12 7.65
CA LEU A 59 1.19 -4.33 8.17
C LEU A 59 0.32 -3.20 7.63
N LEU A 60 -0.71 -3.54 6.86
CA LEU A 60 -1.65 -2.60 6.27
C LEU A 60 -3.02 -2.83 6.90
N HIS A 61 -3.68 -1.74 7.26
CA HIS A 61 -5.05 -1.74 7.73
C HIS A 61 -5.88 -0.63 7.07
N TRP A 62 -7.17 -0.88 6.79
CA TRP A 62 -8.08 0.16 6.30
C TRP A 62 -9.44 0.14 7.00
N ARG A 63 -10.10 1.30 7.02
CA ARG A 63 -11.46 1.48 7.54
C ARG A 63 -12.25 2.47 6.68
N ILE A 64 -13.57 2.35 6.71
CA ILE A 64 -14.49 3.42 6.35
C ILE A 64 -14.82 4.15 7.65
N LEU A 65 -14.73 5.48 7.67
CA LEU A 65 -15.05 6.28 8.84
C LEU A 65 -16.57 6.33 9.09
N GLU A 66 -16.96 6.93 10.21
CA GLU A 66 -18.37 7.05 10.65
C GLU A 66 -19.26 7.79 9.65
N ASP A 67 -18.67 8.64 8.80
CA ASP A 67 -19.37 9.33 7.71
C ASP A 67 -19.81 8.39 6.58
N GLY A 68 -19.37 7.14 6.59
CA GLY A 68 -19.69 6.11 5.61
C GLY A 68 -19.07 6.31 4.23
N LYS A 69 -18.19 7.31 4.07
CA LYS A 69 -17.66 7.73 2.75
C LYS A 69 -16.15 7.88 2.72
N THR A 70 -15.53 8.23 3.84
CA THR A 70 -14.09 8.44 3.94
C THR A 70 -13.39 7.12 4.21
N ILE A 71 -12.44 6.76 3.34
CA ILE A 71 -11.62 5.57 3.52
C ILE A 71 -10.27 5.99 4.09
N VAL A 72 -9.90 5.47 5.26
CA VAL A 72 -8.58 5.67 5.85
C VAL A 72 -7.79 4.38 5.71
N VAL A 73 -6.59 4.51 5.18
CA VAL A 73 -5.63 3.42 5.04
C VAL A 73 -4.39 3.78 5.82
N ALA A 74 -3.91 2.86 6.66
CA ALA A 74 -2.71 3.01 7.44
C ALA A 74 -1.79 1.79 7.22
N SER A 75 -0.50 2.05 7.18
CA SER A 75 0.53 1.04 7.00
C SER A 75 1.73 1.36 7.88
N SER A 76 2.34 0.33 8.44
CA SER A 76 3.60 0.43 9.17
C SER A 76 4.51 -0.73 8.80
N GLY A 77 5.82 -0.49 8.84
CA GLY A 77 6.81 -1.52 8.58
C GLY A 77 6.89 -2.49 9.75
N ILE A 78 6.87 -3.78 9.46
CA ILE A 78 7.02 -4.85 10.44
C ILE A 78 8.11 -5.84 10.02
N GLU A 79 8.54 -6.66 10.97
CA GLU A 79 9.30 -7.88 10.68
C GLU A 79 8.33 -9.06 10.66
N HIS A 80 8.43 -9.92 9.64
CA HIS A 80 7.58 -11.10 9.50
C HIS A 80 8.45 -12.30 9.06
N PRO A 81 8.33 -13.48 9.69
CA PRO A 81 9.15 -14.65 9.36
C PRO A 81 9.09 -15.06 7.88
N GLU A 82 7.92 -14.95 7.26
CA GLU A 82 7.71 -15.30 5.84
C GLU A 82 8.08 -14.16 4.86
N CYS A 83 8.60 -13.05 5.39
CA CYS A 83 9.07 -11.91 4.61
C CYS A 83 10.49 -11.46 5.03
N PRO A 84 11.50 -12.36 4.94
CA PRO A 84 12.88 -12.07 5.32
C PRO A 84 13.51 -11.00 4.41
N LYS A 85 14.63 -10.43 4.84
CA LYS A 85 15.41 -9.49 4.03
C LYS A 85 16.01 -10.20 2.81
N ILE A 86 15.99 -9.53 1.67
CA ILE A 86 16.50 -10.07 0.40
C ILE A 86 17.91 -9.51 0.15
N LYS A 87 18.89 -10.38 -0.14
CA LYS A 87 20.27 -9.98 -0.43
C LYS A 87 20.29 -9.04 -1.64
N GLY A 88 20.99 -7.91 -1.53
CA GLY A 88 21.11 -6.91 -2.61
C GLY A 88 19.91 -5.96 -2.75
N VAL A 89 18.88 -6.11 -1.91
CA VAL A 89 17.72 -5.21 -1.84
C VAL A 89 17.71 -4.53 -0.48
N THR A 90 17.52 -3.21 -0.46
CA THR A 90 17.44 -2.47 0.81
C THR A 90 16.02 -2.54 1.37
N ARG A 91 15.85 -3.21 2.53
CA ARG A 91 14.62 -3.17 3.31
C ARG A 91 14.37 -1.76 3.83
N ALA A 92 13.37 -1.08 3.28
CA ALA A 92 13.01 0.26 3.70
C ALA A 92 12.33 0.24 5.07
N LYS A 93 12.60 1.27 5.88
CA LYS A 93 11.95 1.49 7.17
C LYS A 93 10.72 2.38 6.96
N LEU A 94 9.55 1.82 7.20
CA LEU A 94 8.28 2.56 7.18
C LEU A 94 7.81 2.76 8.62
N VAL A 95 7.86 3.99 9.14
CA VAL A 95 7.34 4.28 10.49
C VAL A 95 5.82 4.27 10.47
N VAL A 96 5.25 5.12 9.63
CA VAL A 96 3.81 5.15 9.32
C VAL A 96 3.64 5.75 7.93
N SER A 97 2.70 5.22 7.16
CA SER A 97 2.25 5.80 5.90
C SER A 97 0.79 5.42 5.68
N GLY A 98 0.08 6.16 4.86
CA GLY A 98 -1.33 5.94 4.67
C GLY A 98 -1.96 6.93 3.71
N PHE A 99 -3.25 6.76 3.52
CA PHE A 99 -4.09 7.64 2.71
C PHE A 99 -5.37 7.95 3.47
N VAL A 100 -5.83 9.18 3.34
CA VAL A 100 -7.20 9.57 3.65
C VAL A 100 -7.86 9.84 2.30
N ILE A 101 -8.86 9.04 1.95
CA ILE A 101 -9.55 9.10 0.67
C ILE A 101 -10.97 9.61 0.92
N GLU A 102 -11.16 10.90 0.66
CA GLU A 102 -12.42 11.60 0.83
C GLU A 102 -13.08 11.83 -0.54
N PRO A 103 -14.41 11.67 -0.65
CA PRO A 103 -15.12 12.11 -1.84
C PRO A 103 -14.98 13.64 -1.97
N LEU A 104 -14.78 14.11 -3.21
CA LEU A 104 -14.91 15.53 -3.48
C LEU A 104 -16.37 15.92 -3.24
N ALA A 105 -16.60 17.09 -2.61
CA ALA A 105 -17.91 17.71 -2.68
C ALA A 105 -18.28 17.88 -4.16
N ASP A 106 -19.52 17.57 -4.53
CA ASP A 106 -20.01 17.84 -5.87
C ASP A 106 -19.87 19.35 -6.12
N ASN A 107 -18.83 19.75 -6.85
CA ASN A 107 -18.72 21.11 -7.35
C ASN A 107 -19.80 21.25 -8.43
N THR A 108 -20.97 21.76 -8.05
CA THR A 108 -21.98 22.31 -8.97
C THR A 108 -21.35 23.27 -9.96
#